data_AF-A0A0A0AZB2-F1
#
_entry.id   AF-A0A0A0AZB2-F1
#
_cell.length_a   1.000
_cell.length_b   1.000
_cell.length_c   1.000
_cell.angle_alpha   90.00
_cell.angle_beta   90.00
_cell.angle_gamma   90.00
#
_symmetry.space_group_name_H-M   'P 1'
#
loop_
_entity.id
_entity.type
_entity.pdbx_description
1 polymer ?
#
loop_
_entity_poly.entity_id
_entity_poly.type
_entity_poly.pdbx_seq_one_letter_code
_entity_poly.pdbx_strand_id
1 'polypeptide(L)'
;SVQGEASKSYHLILPAFFHLLDALHREERAFAVVFRTFGTDLPRALQAVRCALAGQHPQFPALRDVALPVDLTPGQIRCSKRGVVLTRGAEQLASREDVRKLYNYFSSLEGIGGFQDHFDWWARNRFSSRGGKPLWIDPYDPNVHHIFIDDNIRLDDADTIVHPQVFSERGSSSPRRVPTSELYDVCLVQTDLLEAIADNDYFLRCVKRCEENYDRYLASMEKDAPSQQLDGQ
;
A
#
# COMPACT_ATOMS: atom_id res chain seq x y z
N SER A 1 11.33 -18.97 2.23
CA SER A 1 11.61 -19.75 1.01
C SER A 1 10.46 -20.66 0.65
N VAL A 2 10.13 -20.81 -0.63
CA VAL A 2 9.16 -21.82 -1.10
C VAL A 2 9.92 -22.85 -1.94
N GLN A 3 9.70 -24.14 -1.71
CA GLN A 3 10.26 -25.21 -2.54
C GLN A 3 9.61 -25.17 -3.93
N GLY A 4 10.43 -25.03 -4.97
CA GLY A 4 10.01 -25.19 -6.36
C GLY A 4 10.33 -26.57 -6.92
N GLU A 5 10.04 -26.79 -8.20
CA GLU A 5 10.46 -28.00 -8.91
C GLU A 5 12.01 -28.08 -8.96
N ALA A 6 12.54 -29.30 -8.85
CA ALA A 6 13.97 -29.64 -8.93
C ALA A 6 14.86 -28.96 -7.87
N SER A 7 14.57 -29.12 -6.57
CA SER A 7 15.43 -28.73 -5.43
C SER A 7 15.79 -27.23 -5.33
N LYS A 8 15.15 -26.37 -6.14
CA LYS A 8 15.36 -24.92 -6.11
C LYS A 8 14.49 -24.27 -5.04
N SER A 9 15.13 -23.52 -4.14
CA SER A 9 14.48 -22.64 -3.17
C SER A 9 14.33 -21.26 -3.78
N TYR A 10 13.10 -20.75 -3.87
CA TYR A 10 12.84 -19.38 -4.33
C TYR A 10 12.67 -18.44 -3.13
N HIS A 11 13.41 -17.34 -3.14
CA HIS A 11 13.21 -16.19 -2.27
C HIS A 11 12.25 -15.23 -2.96
N LEU A 12 10.98 -15.28 -2.54
CA LEU A 12 9.91 -14.43 -3.10
C LEU A 12 9.77 -13.10 -2.37
N ILE A 13 10.33 -13.01 -1.16
CA ILE A 13 10.18 -11.90 -0.23
C ILE A 13 11.56 -11.57 0.33
N LEU A 14 11.88 -10.28 0.39
CA LEU A 14 13.17 -9.79 0.89
C LEU A 14 13.28 -9.97 2.41
N PRO A 15 14.47 -10.31 2.94
CA PRO A 15 14.77 -10.32 4.38
C PRO A 15 14.33 -9.05 5.12
N ALA A 16 14.59 -7.86 4.55
CA ALA A 16 14.21 -6.57 5.13
C ALA A 16 12.69 -6.43 5.36
N PHE A 17 11.86 -7.07 4.53
CA PHE A 17 10.40 -7.06 4.74
C PHE A 17 10.00 -7.88 5.97
N PHE A 18 10.64 -9.03 6.20
CA PHE A 18 10.39 -9.81 7.41
C PHE A 18 10.86 -9.08 8.66
N HIS A 19 11.98 -8.37 8.57
CA HIS A 19 12.46 -7.54 9.66
C HIS A 19 11.47 -6.41 9.99
N LEU A 20 10.90 -5.75 8.97
CA LEU A 20 9.83 -4.77 9.16
C LEU A 20 8.64 -5.35 9.94
N LEU A 21 8.15 -6.54 9.57
CA LEU A 21 7.01 -7.17 10.26
C LEU A 21 7.30 -7.44 11.74
N ASP A 22 8.48 -8.00 12.05
CA ASP A 22 8.89 -8.30 13.42
C ASP A 22 9.01 -7.02 14.25
N ALA A 23 9.64 -5.98 13.71
CA ALA A 23 9.82 -4.70 14.39
C ALA A 23 8.48 -4.00 14.67
N LEU A 24 7.63 -3.83 13.66
CA LEU A 24 6.31 -3.20 13.85
C LEU A 24 5.45 -3.98 14.86
N HIS A 25 5.52 -5.31 14.86
CA HIS A 25 4.81 -6.13 15.82
C HIS A 25 5.34 -5.96 17.26
N ARG A 26 6.67 -5.97 17.44
CA ARG A 26 7.31 -5.77 18.77
C ARG A 26 7.07 -4.39 19.34
N GLU A 27 6.91 -3.39 18.48
CA GLU A 27 6.51 -2.02 18.84
C GLU A 27 5.01 -1.90 19.14
N GLU A 28 4.25 -3.01 19.11
CA GLU A 28 2.81 -3.06 19.37
C GLU A 28 2.03 -2.12 18.44
N ARG A 29 2.50 -1.95 17.21
CA ARG A 29 1.89 -1.04 16.23
C ARG A 29 0.61 -1.67 15.67
N ALA A 30 -0.41 -0.84 15.48
CA ALA A 30 -1.58 -1.21 14.68
C ALA A 30 -1.26 -0.99 13.20
N PHE A 31 -1.22 -2.06 12.41
CA PHE A 31 -0.94 -1.97 10.97
C PHE A 31 -1.57 -3.13 10.19
N ALA A 32 -1.69 -2.93 8.87
CA ALA A 32 -2.01 -3.98 7.92
C ALA A 32 -1.06 -3.91 6.72
N VAL A 33 -0.83 -5.04 6.08
CA VAL A 33 0.01 -5.16 4.89
C VAL A 33 -0.83 -5.67 3.73
N VAL A 34 -0.85 -4.89 2.64
CA VAL A 34 -1.58 -5.23 1.42
C VAL A 34 -0.59 -5.39 0.28
N PHE A 35 -0.33 -6.64 -0.13
CA PHE A 35 0.42 -6.91 -1.34
C PHE A 35 -0.38 -6.46 -2.57
N ARG A 36 0.26 -5.65 -3.42
CA ARG A 36 -0.35 -5.10 -4.65
C ARG A 36 0.52 -5.46 -5.84
N THR A 37 0.00 -6.25 -6.77
CA THR A 37 0.76 -6.68 -7.96
C THR A 37 -0.09 -6.64 -9.23
N PHE A 38 0.53 -6.30 -10.35
CA PHE A 38 -0.07 -6.51 -11.66
C PHE A 38 0.08 -7.96 -12.16
N GLY A 39 1.02 -8.72 -11.59
CA GLY A 39 1.34 -10.09 -11.99
C GLY A 39 0.44 -11.15 -11.35
N THR A 40 0.85 -12.41 -11.46
CA THR A 40 0.09 -13.58 -10.96
C THR A 40 0.72 -14.24 -9.74
N ASP A 41 1.87 -13.75 -9.26
CA ASP A 41 2.62 -14.37 -8.15
C ASP A 41 2.04 -14.11 -6.75
N LEU A 42 0.96 -13.32 -6.63
CA LEU A 42 0.36 -12.97 -5.34
C LEU A 42 0.05 -14.17 -4.43
N PRO A 43 -0.56 -15.28 -4.90
CA PRO A 43 -0.81 -16.44 -4.04
C PRO A 43 0.48 -17.04 -3.47
N ARG A 44 1.56 -17.05 -4.27
CA ARG A 44 2.87 -17.58 -3.85
C ARG A 44 3.54 -16.67 -2.83
N ALA A 45 3.43 -15.35 -3.01
CA ALA A 45 3.92 -14.36 -2.05
C ALA A 45 3.21 -14.48 -0.69
N LEU A 46 1.87 -14.52 -0.69
CA LEU A 46 1.07 -14.71 0.54
C LEU A 46 1.41 -16.04 1.23
N GLN A 47 1.56 -17.12 0.46
CA GLN A 47 1.98 -18.41 0.99
C GLN A 47 3.38 -18.35 1.63
N ALA A 48 4.33 -17.66 1.00
CA ALA A 48 5.67 -17.50 1.54
C ALA A 48 5.67 -16.76 2.88
N VAL A 49 4.87 -15.70 3.00
CA VAL A 49 4.71 -14.94 4.25
C VAL A 49 4.04 -15.80 5.32
N ARG A 50 2.97 -16.53 4.99
CA ARG A 50 2.33 -17.48 5.92
C ARG A 50 3.31 -18.52 6.46
N CYS A 51 4.11 -19.13 5.59
CA CYS A 51 5.15 -20.08 6.02
C CYS A 51 6.18 -19.42 6.94
N ALA A 52 6.60 -18.19 6.64
CA ALA A 52 7.55 -17.45 7.45
C ALA A 52 6.99 -17.15 8.86
N LEU A 53 5.75 -16.67 8.94
CA LEU A 53 5.04 -16.43 10.20
C LEU A 53 4.70 -17.74 10.96
N ALA A 54 4.73 -18.90 10.31
CA ALA A 54 4.67 -20.19 10.97
C ALA A 54 6.04 -20.68 11.50
N GLY A 55 7.08 -19.84 11.45
CA GLY A 55 8.45 -20.17 11.86
C GLY A 55 9.20 -21.09 10.88
N GLN A 56 8.68 -21.27 9.67
CA GLN A 56 9.27 -22.19 8.67
C GLN A 56 10.32 -21.51 7.79
N HIS A 57 10.61 -20.23 8.01
CA HIS A 57 11.68 -19.54 7.29
C HIS A 57 13.05 -19.83 7.94
N PRO A 58 14.03 -20.43 7.23
CA PRO A 58 15.30 -20.85 7.83
C PRO A 58 16.08 -19.73 8.53
N GLN A 59 16.05 -18.53 7.95
CA GLN A 59 16.74 -17.34 8.48
C GLN A 59 15.90 -16.52 9.46
N PHE A 60 14.59 -16.77 9.56
CA PHE A 60 13.66 -15.97 10.37
C PHE A 60 12.73 -16.85 11.21
N PRO A 61 13.26 -17.78 12.03
CA PRO A 61 12.43 -18.69 12.83
C PRO A 61 11.68 -17.98 13.98
N ALA A 62 12.12 -16.77 14.37
CA ALA A 62 11.49 -15.96 15.41
C ALA A 62 10.16 -15.32 14.95
N LEU A 63 9.90 -15.27 13.64
CA LEU A 63 8.62 -14.77 13.11
C LEU A 63 7.41 -15.58 13.56
N ARG A 64 7.62 -16.79 14.12
CA ARG A 64 6.55 -17.56 14.77
C ARG A 64 5.85 -16.79 15.90
N ASP A 65 6.55 -15.82 16.48
CA ASP A 65 6.06 -15.00 17.58
C ASP A 65 5.27 -13.78 17.06
N VAL A 66 5.34 -13.49 15.75
CA VAL A 66 4.61 -12.40 15.10
C VAL A 66 3.20 -12.87 14.75
N ALA A 67 2.25 -12.59 15.63
CA ALA A 67 0.86 -13.03 15.51
C ALA A 67 0.05 -12.15 14.53
N LEU A 68 0.29 -12.29 13.21
CA LEU A 68 -0.47 -11.61 12.16
C LEU A 68 -1.26 -12.62 11.31
N PRO A 69 -2.58 -12.46 11.15
CA PRO A 69 -3.34 -13.30 10.25
C PRO A 69 -2.96 -13.02 8.79
N VAL A 70 -2.90 -14.07 7.97
CA VAL A 70 -2.65 -13.97 6.53
C VAL A 70 -3.86 -14.47 5.76
N ASP A 71 -4.57 -13.56 5.09
CA ASP A 71 -5.65 -13.88 4.16
C ASP A 71 -5.05 -14.35 2.84
N LEU A 72 -5.20 -15.65 2.56
CA LEU A 72 -4.71 -16.29 1.34
C LEU A 72 -5.65 -16.08 0.15
N THR A 73 -6.81 -15.46 0.34
CA THR A 73 -7.79 -15.20 -0.72
C THR A 73 -7.38 -13.97 -1.51
N PRO A 74 -6.82 -14.11 -2.73
CA PRO A 74 -6.36 -12.95 -3.48
C PRO A 74 -7.57 -12.13 -3.91
N GLY A 75 -7.56 -10.84 -3.61
CA GLY A 75 -8.52 -9.92 -4.20
C GLY A 75 -8.11 -9.51 -5.62
N GLN A 76 -9.01 -8.83 -6.32
CA GLN A 76 -8.75 -8.22 -7.62
C GLN A 76 -9.25 -6.79 -7.64
N ILE A 77 -8.52 -5.94 -8.34
CA ILE A 77 -8.88 -4.55 -8.60
C ILE A 77 -8.96 -4.39 -10.12
N ARG A 78 -10.10 -3.92 -10.61
CA ARG A 78 -10.38 -3.71 -12.04
C ARG A 78 -10.84 -2.29 -12.28
N CYS A 79 -9.98 -1.52 -12.95
CA CYS A 79 -10.25 -0.15 -13.36
C CYS A 79 -10.97 -0.09 -14.72
N SER A 80 -11.81 0.93 -14.88
CA SER A 80 -12.49 1.26 -16.14
C SER A 80 -12.76 2.77 -16.18
N LYS A 81 -13.30 3.26 -17.31
CA LYS A 81 -13.79 4.65 -17.39
C LYS A 81 -14.93 4.96 -16.40
N ARG A 82 -15.62 3.94 -15.87
CA ARG A 82 -16.72 4.09 -14.91
C ARG A 82 -16.23 4.11 -13.45
N GLY A 83 -14.93 3.90 -13.22
CA GLY A 83 -14.35 3.81 -11.89
C GLY A 83 -13.63 2.48 -11.64
N VAL A 84 -13.38 2.20 -10.37
CA VAL A 84 -12.65 1.04 -9.87
C VAL A 84 -13.62 0.05 -9.25
N VAL A 85 -13.45 -1.23 -9.55
CA VAL A 85 -14.16 -2.34 -8.90
C VAL A 85 -13.15 -3.19 -8.15
N LEU A 86 -13.41 -3.42 -6.87
CA LEU A 86 -12.67 -4.33 -6.01
C LEU A 86 -13.52 -5.57 -5.75
N THR A 87 -12.91 -6.75 -5.83
CA THR A 87 -13.54 -8.03 -5.49
C THR A 87 -12.62 -8.88 -4.63
N ARG A 88 -13.16 -9.53 -3.59
CA ARG A 88 -12.46 -10.56 -2.81
C ARG A 88 -13.47 -11.57 -2.28
N GLY A 89 -13.34 -12.85 -2.65
CA GLY A 89 -14.35 -13.85 -2.29
C GLY A 89 -15.74 -13.43 -2.77
N ALA A 90 -16.70 -13.30 -1.85
CA ALA A 90 -18.05 -12.82 -2.12
C ALA A 90 -18.18 -11.28 -2.05
N GLU A 91 -17.18 -10.57 -1.55
CA GLU A 91 -17.20 -9.11 -1.44
C GLU A 91 -16.97 -8.47 -2.79
N GLN A 92 -17.80 -7.48 -3.12
CA GLN A 92 -17.63 -6.64 -4.30
C GLN A 92 -17.97 -5.18 -3.96
N LEU A 93 -17.01 -4.29 -4.21
CA LEU A 93 -17.16 -2.85 -4.03
C LEU A 93 -16.84 -2.13 -5.33
N ALA A 94 -17.58 -1.07 -5.63
CA ALA A 94 -17.33 -0.24 -6.80
C ALA A 94 -17.23 1.22 -6.37
N SER A 95 -16.31 1.96 -6.99
CA SER A 95 -16.10 3.39 -6.74
C SER A 95 -17.18 4.27 -7.38
N ARG A 96 -18.19 3.67 -8.03
CA ARG A 96 -19.26 4.42 -8.68
C ARG A 96 -20.08 5.10 -7.58
N GLU A 97 -20.24 6.42 -7.69
CA GLU A 97 -20.95 7.32 -6.76
C GLU A 97 -20.23 7.58 -5.42
N ASP A 98 -19.43 6.65 -4.91
CA ASP A 98 -18.72 6.85 -3.65
C ASP A 98 -17.36 6.12 -3.63
N VAL A 99 -16.29 6.87 -3.87
CA VAL A 99 -14.91 6.36 -3.84
C VAL A 99 -14.47 6.08 -2.41
N ARG A 100 -15.06 6.75 -1.41
CA ARG A 100 -14.70 6.60 0.00
C ARG A 100 -14.95 5.20 0.52
N LYS A 101 -15.90 4.44 -0.07
CA LYS A 101 -16.08 3.00 0.25
C LYS A 101 -14.81 2.19 0.03
N LEU A 102 -14.05 2.49 -1.04
CA LEU A 102 -12.79 1.80 -1.30
C LEU A 102 -11.70 2.22 -0.32
N TYR A 103 -11.61 3.51 0.00
CA TYR A 103 -10.72 4.00 1.04
C TYR A 103 -11.01 3.31 2.38
N ASN A 104 -12.25 3.40 2.87
CA ASN A 104 -12.68 2.78 4.12
C ASN A 104 -12.41 1.28 4.15
N TYR A 105 -12.65 0.58 3.03
CA TYR A 105 -12.35 -0.85 2.92
C TYR A 105 -10.87 -1.12 3.16
N PHE A 106 -9.97 -0.44 2.45
CA PHE A 106 -8.53 -0.61 2.66
C PHE A 106 -8.07 -0.21 4.06
N SER A 107 -8.62 0.88 4.61
CA SER A 107 -8.30 1.37 5.96
C SER A 107 -8.81 0.46 7.08
N SER A 108 -9.84 -0.36 6.80
CA SER A 108 -10.37 -1.35 7.75
C SER A 108 -9.67 -2.72 7.70
N LEU A 109 -8.74 -2.92 6.76
CA LEU A 109 -8.03 -4.19 6.67
C LEU A 109 -7.14 -4.40 7.90
N GLU A 110 -7.04 -5.65 8.34
CA GLU A 110 -6.15 -6.10 9.39
C GLU A 110 -5.25 -7.23 8.88
N GLY A 111 -4.09 -7.39 9.51
CA GLY A 111 -3.14 -8.46 9.16
C GLY A 111 -2.55 -8.29 7.76
N ILE A 112 -2.41 -9.40 7.04
CA ILE A 112 -1.74 -9.45 5.74
C ILE A 112 -2.67 -10.03 4.68
N GLY A 113 -2.80 -9.36 3.54
CA GLY A 113 -3.53 -9.85 2.39
C GLY A 113 -3.01 -9.25 1.09
N GLY A 114 -3.77 -9.38 0.00
CA GLY A 114 -3.38 -8.70 -1.22
C GLY A 114 -4.42 -8.65 -2.32
N PHE A 115 -4.08 -7.88 -3.34
CA PHE A 115 -4.90 -7.67 -4.53
C PHE A 115 -4.05 -7.72 -5.80
N GLN A 116 -4.61 -8.35 -6.83
CA GLN A 116 -4.11 -8.20 -8.18
C GLN A 116 -4.71 -6.95 -8.84
N ASP A 117 -3.85 -5.99 -9.17
CA ASP A 117 -4.20 -4.77 -9.89
C ASP A 117 -4.42 -5.00 -11.40
N HIS A 118 -4.98 -4.01 -12.09
CA HIS A 118 -5.44 -4.13 -13.48
C HIS A 118 -4.34 -3.79 -14.49
N PHE A 119 -3.47 -4.75 -14.82
CA PHE A 119 -2.35 -4.52 -15.75
C PHE A 119 -2.81 -3.98 -17.12
N ASP A 120 -3.83 -4.60 -17.72
CA ASP A 120 -4.33 -4.18 -19.04
C ASP A 120 -4.85 -2.74 -19.04
N TRP A 121 -5.36 -2.26 -17.91
CA TRP A 121 -5.76 -0.86 -17.77
C TRP A 121 -4.55 0.07 -17.72
N TRP A 122 -3.51 -0.31 -16.97
CA TRP A 122 -2.25 0.45 -16.91
C TRP A 122 -1.59 0.55 -18.30
N ALA A 123 -1.49 -0.58 -19.01
CA ALA A 123 -0.94 -0.64 -20.36
C ALA A 123 -1.75 0.20 -21.37
N ARG A 124 -3.09 0.14 -21.34
CA ARG A 124 -3.95 0.99 -22.20
C ARG A 124 -3.81 2.49 -21.92
N ASN A 125 -3.40 2.84 -20.70
CA ASN A 125 -3.11 4.22 -20.30
C ASN A 125 -1.60 4.53 -20.38
N ARG A 126 -0.88 3.80 -21.24
CA ARG A 126 0.54 4.03 -21.59
C ARG A 126 1.47 4.01 -20.36
N PHE A 127 1.17 3.16 -19.38
CA PHE A 127 1.97 3.03 -18.15
C PHE A 127 2.07 4.32 -17.31
N SER A 128 1.22 5.31 -17.59
CA SER A 128 1.16 6.54 -16.81
C SER A 128 0.42 6.35 -15.48
N SER A 129 0.57 7.34 -14.60
CA SER A 129 -0.14 7.40 -13.32
C SER A 129 -1.66 7.25 -13.48
N ARG A 130 -2.25 7.66 -14.60
CA ARG A 130 -3.71 7.53 -14.87
C ARG A 130 -4.19 6.08 -14.96
N GLY A 131 -3.29 5.19 -15.35
CA GLY A 131 -3.55 3.76 -15.42
C GLY A 131 -3.07 2.98 -14.20
N GLY A 132 -2.30 3.63 -13.32
CA GLY A 132 -1.59 2.99 -12.23
C GLY A 132 -2.51 2.37 -11.17
N LYS A 133 -1.90 1.69 -10.22
CA LYS A 133 -2.55 1.09 -9.05
C LYS A 133 -3.25 2.22 -8.27
N PRO A 134 -4.58 2.19 -8.11
CA PRO A 134 -5.29 3.23 -7.40
C PRO A 134 -4.89 3.25 -5.92
N LEU A 135 -4.59 4.45 -5.43
CA LEU A 135 -4.28 4.77 -4.04
C LEU A 135 -5.09 6.00 -3.63
N TRP A 136 -5.72 5.91 -2.46
CA TRP A 136 -6.50 6.99 -1.87
C TRP A 136 -5.93 7.35 -0.50
N ILE A 137 -5.71 8.64 -0.28
CA ILE A 137 -5.23 9.22 0.97
C ILE A 137 -6.28 10.19 1.48
N ASP A 138 -6.68 10.03 2.74
CA ASP A 138 -7.50 10.99 3.46
C ASP A 138 -6.66 11.69 4.52
N PRO A 139 -6.20 12.93 4.30
CA PRO A 139 -5.43 13.67 5.30
C PRO A 139 -6.28 14.08 6.51
N TYR A 140 -7.60 13.85 6.48
CA TYR A 140 -8.49 14.17 7.58
C TYR A 140 -8.84 12.97 8.46
N ASP A 141 -8.38 11.77 8.12
CA ASP A 141 -8.45 10.60 8.99
C ASP A 141 -7.21 10.58 9.91
N PRO A 142 -7.35 10.86 11.21
CA PRO A 142 -6.21 10.93 12.12
C PRO A 142 -5.62 9.55 12.46
N ASN A 143 -6.28 8.46 12.07
CA ASN A 143 -5.90 7.10 12.48
C ASN A 143 -5.16 6.33 11.39
N VAL A 144 -5.11 6.85 10.16
CA VAL A 144 -4.70 6.08 8.99
C VAL A 144 -3.64 6.82 8.19
N HIS A 145 -2.49 6.17 8.03
CA HIS A 145 -1.45 6.59 7.10
C HIS A 145 -1.16 5.46 6.12
N HIS A 146 -1.66 5.58 4.88
CA HIS A 146 -1.33 4.63 3.82
C HIS A 146 0.06 4.93 3.25
N ILE A 147 0.95 3.94 3.26
CA ILE A 147 2.28 3.98 2.64
C ILE A 147 2.33 2.92 1.54
N PHE A 148 2.69 3.34 0.32
CA PHE A 148 2.80 2.49 -0.87
C PHE A 148 4.26 2.40 -1.29
N ILE A 149 4.79 1.18 -1.27
CA ILE A 149 6.20 0.88 -1.56
C ILE A 149 6.27 0.04 -2.83
N ASP A 150 6.99 0.51 -3.84
CA ASP A 150 7.15 -0.20 -5.12
C ASP A 150 8.41 0.30 -5.84
N ASP A 151 9.13 -0.58 -6.53
CA ASP A 151 10.34 -0.23 -7.27
C ASP A 151 10.06 0.51 -8.58
N ASN A 152 8.79 0.57 -9.04
CA ASN A 152 8.35 1.27 -10.25
C ASN A 152 7.62 2.60 -9.98
N ILE A 153 7.70 3.14 -8.76
CA ILE A 153 7.29 4.51 -8.50
C ILE A 153 8.32 5.48 -9.12
N ARG A 154 7.85 6.43 -9.91
CA ARG A 154 8.66 7.49 -10.52
C ARG A 154 7.99 8.85 -10.29
N LEU A 155 8.80 9.90 -10.21
CA LEU A 155 8.30 11.28 -10.09
C LEU A 155 7.68 11.81 -11.40
N ASP A 156 7.96 11.15 -12.53
CA ASP A 156 7.31 11.43 -13.80
C ASP A 156 5.96 10.71 -13.87
N ASP A 157 4.86 11.46 -13.81
CA ASP A 157 3.50 10.91 -13.90
C ASP A 157 3.19 10.28 -15.27
N ALA A 158 4.00 10.53 -16.29
CA ALA A 158 3.87 9.87 -17.58
C ALA A 158 4.30 8.39 -17.54
N ASP A 159 5.10 7.99 -16.56
CA ASP A 159 5.65 6.64 -16.42
C ASP A 159 5.81 6.27 -14.94
N THR A 160 4.71 5.88 -14.29
CA THR A 160 4.72 5.52 -12.87
C THR A 160 3.61 4.53 -12.56
N ILE A 161 3.88 3.63 -11.62
CA ILE A 161 3.02 2.48 -11.35
C ILE A 161 1.76 2.82 -10.53
N VAL A 162 1.71 3.99 -9.89
CA VAL A 162 0.68 4.37 -8.91
C VAL A 162 -0.22 5.49 -9.42
N HIS A 163 -1.48 5.44 -9.02
CA HIS A 163 -2.48 6.47 -9.27
C HIS A 163 -2.92 7.14 -7.96
N PRO A 164 -2.15 8.13 -7.46
CA PRO A 164 -2.43 8.76 -6.18
C PRO A 164 -3.58 9.76 -6.25
N GLN A 165 -4.45 9.69 -5.24
CA GLN A 165 -5.62 10.55 -5.09
C GLN A 165 -5.78 10.96 -3.62
N VAL A 166 -6.11 12.23 -3.38
CA VAL A 166 -6.21 12.83 -2.05
C VAL A 166 -7.61 13.42 -1.85
N PHE A 167 -8.25 13.11 -0.72
CA PHE A 167 -9.52 13.76 -0.35
C PHE A 167 -9.28 15.21 0.07
N SER A 168 -10.06 16.13 -0.51
CA SER A 168 -9.87 17.56 -0.28
C SER A 168 -10.54 18.09 0.99
N GLU A 169 -11.54 17.38 1.53
CA GLU A 169 -12.32 17.83 2.69
C GLU A 169 -12.76 16.65 3.55
N ARG A 170 -13.01 16.91 4.85
CA ARG A 170 -13.56 15.93 5.81
C ARG A 170 -14.83 15.29 5.26
N GLY A 171 -14.82 13.96 5.14
CA GLY A 171 -16.00 13.20 4.69
C GLY A 171 -16.30 13.30 3.19
N SER A 172 -15.47 13.97 2.39
CA SER A 172 -15.68 14.06 0.94
C SER A 172 -15.71 12.67 0.30
N SER A 173 -16.66 12.43 -0.61
CA SER A 173 -16.78 11.18 -1.37
C SER A 173 -15.91 11.16 -2.63
N SER A 174 -15.30 12.29 -2.98
CA SER A 174 -14.60 12.50 -4.25
C SER A 174 -13.19 13.05 -4.00
N PRO A 175 -12.13 12.24 -4.23
CA PRO A 175 -10.76 12.71 -4.11
C PRO A 175 -10.28 13.38 -5.40
N ARG A 176 -9.32 14.30 -5.28
CA ARG A 176 -8.59 14.86 -6.42
C ARG A 176 -7.40 13.96 -6.77
N ARG A 177 -7.06 13.84 -8.05
CA ARG A 177 -5.77 13.28 -8.45
C ARG A 177 -4.66 14.26 -8.09
N VAL A 178 -3.55 13.73 -7.60
CA VAL A 178 -2.35 14.50 -7.26
C VAL A 178 -1.17 13.99 -8.08
N PRO A 179 -0.12 14.80 -8.32
CA PRO A 179 1.09 14.29 -8.92
C PRO A 179 1.83 13.37 -7.95
N THR A 180 2.58 12.40 -8.48
CA THR A 180 3.36 11.46 -7.65
C THR A 180 4.34 12.19 -6.73
N SER A 181 4.89 13.31 -7.19
CA SER A 181 5.79 14.17 -6.42
C SER A 181 5.16 14.80 -5.18
N GLU A 182 3.84 14.98 -5.14
CA GLU A 182 3.15 15.53 -3.95
C GLU A 182 3.24 14.56 -2.76
N LEU A 183 3.25 13.25 -3.03
CA LEU A 183 3.22 12.20 -2.01
C LEU A 183 4.53 11.42 -1.89
N TYR A 184 5.56 11.78 -2.64
CA TYR A 184 6.86 11.10 -2.60
C TYR A 184 7.53 11.30 -1.25
N ASP A 185 8.04 10.21 -0.65
CA ASP A 185 8.53 10.13 0.72
C ASP A 185 7.49 10.54 1.79
N VAL A 186 6.22 10.76 1.44
CA VAL A 186 5.10 11.03 2.36
C VAL A 186 4.20 9.80 2.47
N CYS A 187 3.67 9.34 1.34
CA CYS A 187 2.88 8.12 1.21
C CYS A 187 3.44 7.16 0.16
N LEU A 188 4.44 7.57 -0.62
CA LEU A 188 4.98 6.82 -1.75
C LEU A 188 6.49 6.65 -1.62
N VAL A 189 6.97 5.41 -1.75
CA VAL A 189 8.39 5.07 -1.63
C VAL A 189 8.82 4.30 -2.86
N GLN A 190 9.75 4.87 -3.64
CA GLN A 190 10.46 4.11 -4.65
C GLN A 190 11.49 3.20 -3.98
N THR A 191 11.38 1.88 -4.18
CA THR A 191 12.34 0.94 -3.58
C THR A 191 13.68 0.95 -4.31
N ASP A 192 14.76 1.18 -3.56
CA ASP A 192 16.11 0.80 -3.96
C ASP A 192 16.32 -0.67 -3.62
N LEU A 193 16.24 -1.52 -4.63
CA LEU A 193 16.32 -2.97 -4.45
C LEU A 193 17.69 -3.42 -3.93
N LEU A 194 18.78 -2.73 -4.29
CA LEU A 194 20.12 -3.10 -3.84
C LEU A 194 20.30 -2.75 -2.37
N GLU A 195 19.85 -1.56 -1.95
CA GLU A 195 19.86 -1.17 -0.54
C GLU A 195 18.95 -2.08 0.29
N ALA A 196 17.75 -2.38 -0.19
CA ALA A 196 16.81 -3.29 0.50
C ALA A 196 17.31 -4.73 0.64
N ILE A 197 18.24 -5.16 -0.23
CA ILE A 197 18.94 -6.44 -0.11
C ILE A 197 20.10 -6.33 0.90
N ALA A 198 20.83 -5.22 0.89
CA ALA A 198 22.02 -5.03 1.70
C ALA A 198 21.71 -4.68 3.17
N ASP A 199 20.54 -4.09 3.44
CA ASP A 199 20.19 -3.52 4.72
C ASP A 199 18.80 -3.98 5.18
N ASN A 200 18.76 -4.70 6.30
CA ASN A 200 17.51 -5.21 6.86
C ASN A 200 16.59 -4.11 7.40
N ASP A 201 17.14 -2.95 7.76
CA ASP A 201 16.40 -1.82 8.32
C ASP A 201 15.83 -0.90 7.23
N TYR A 202 16.07 -1.22 5.95
CA TYR A 202 15.69 -0.39 4.81
C TYR A 202 14.22 0.05 4.87
N PHE A 203 13.29 -0.91 4.96
CA PHE A 203 11.86 -0.58 4.97
C PHE A 203 11.41 0.09 6.28
N LEU A 204 12.08 -0.16 7.42
CA LEU A 204 11.81 0.57 8.66
C LEU A 204 12.15 2.06 8.51
N ARG A 205 13.30 2.36 7.89
CA ARG A 205 13.68 3.75 7.59
C ARG A 205 12.71 4.40 6.61
N CYS A 206 12.24 3.67 5.61
CA CYS A 206 11.21 4.16 4.68
C CYS A 206 9.93 4.54 5.42
N VAL A 207 9.40 3.65 6.26
CA VAL A 207 8.17 3.91 7.05
C VAL A 207 8.36 5.12 7.96
N LYS A 208 9.44 5.16 8.74
CA LYS A 208 9.73 6.29 9.62
C LYS A 208 9.82 7.62 8.88
N ARG A 209 10.49 7.63 7.72
CA ARG A 209 10.59 8.84 6.87
C ARG A 209 9.21 9.29 6.39
N CYS A 210 8.38 8.35 5.96
CA CYS A 210 7.01 8.64 5.56
C CYS A 210 6.23 9.25 6.72
N GLU A 211 6.27 8.67 7.91
CA GLU A 211 5.56 9.18 9.10
C GLU A 211 6.01 10.61 9.44
N GLU A 212 7.31 10.85 9.54
CA GLU A 212 7.88 12.18 9.82
C GLU A 212 7.49 13.23 8.77
N ASN A 213 7.41 12.83 7.50
CA ASN A 213 7.01 13.72 6.42
C ASN A 213 5.49 13.91 6.37
N TYR A 214 4.72 12.90 6.77
CA TYR A 214 3.27 12.96 6.81
C TYR A 214 2.77 13.96 7.84
N ASP A 215 3.39 14.02 9.02
CA ASP A 215 3.09 15.05 10.03
C ASP A 215 3.24 16.47 9.45
N ARG A 216 4.29 16.71 8.66
CA ARG A 216 4.50 18.02 8.00
C ARG A 216 3.50 18.28 6.89
N TYR A 217 3.14 17.25 6.13
CA TYR A 217 2.11 17.32 5.08
C TYR A 217 0.74 17.68 5.67
N LEU A 218 0.35 17.04 6.77
CA LEU A 218 -0.90 17.34 7.48
C LEU A 218 -0.90 18.79 8.01
N ALA A 219 0.20 19.22 8.61
CA ALA A 219 0.33 20.59 9.14
C ALA A 219 0.28 21.67 8.05
N SER A 220 0.66 21.38 6.79
CA SER A 220 0.48 22.34 5.69
C SER A 220 -0.97 22.39 5.20
N MET A 221 -1.67 21.26 5.17
CA MET A 221 -3.08 21.20 4.78
C MET A 221 -3.99 21.97 5.76
N GLU A 222 -3.67 21.96 7.06
CA GLU A 222 -4.42 22.77 8.05
C GLU A 222 -4.26 24.27 7.86
N LYS A 223 -3.10 24.73 7.35
CA LYS A 223 -2.82 26.16 7.10
C LYS A 223 -3.51 26.69 5.85
N ASP A 224 -3.74 25.82 4.87
CA ASP A 224 -4.40 26.15 3.61
C ASP A 224 -5.94 26.07 3.70
N ALA A 225 -6.49 25.55 4.81
CA ALA A 225 -7.92 25.57 5.06
C ALA A 225 -8.39 27.02 5.30
N PRO A 226 -9.33 27.56 4.48
CA PRO A 226 -9.80 28.92 4.66
C PRO A 226 -10.43 29.06 6.04
N SER A 227 -9.96 30.05 6.81
CA SER A 227 -10.56 30.47 8.07
C SER A 227 -12.06 30.66 7.84
N GLN A 228 -12.90 29.79 8.41
CA GLN A 228 -14.31 30.11 8.54
C GLN A 228 -14.40 31.31 9.49
N GLN A 229 -14.38 32.52 8.94
CA GLN A 229 -14.79 33.71 9.68
C GLN A 229 -16.27 33.54 10.05
N LEU A 230 -16.49 33.11 11.29
CA LEU A 230 -17.65 33.51 12.06
C LEU A 230 -17.59 35.03 12.24
N ASP A 231 -18.06 35.78 11.25
CA ASP A 231 -18.52 37.15 11.48
C ASP A 231 -20.04 37.11 11.58
N GLY A 232 -20.49 36.69 12.76
CA GLY A 232 -21.79 37.07 13.28
C GLY A 232 -21.62 38.34 14.11
N GLN A 233 -22.07 39.48 13.56
CA GLN A 233 -22.75 40.56 14.26
C GLN A 233 -23.35 41.55 13.25
#